data_AF-A0A2N0HQ68-F1
#
_entry.id   AF-A0A2N0HQ68-F1
#
_cell.length_a   1.000
_cell.length_b   1.000
_cell.length_c   1.000
_cell.angle_alpha   90.00
_cell.angle_beta   90.00
_cell.angle_gamma   90.00
#
_symmetry.space_group_name_H-M   'P 1'
#
loop_
_entity.id
_entity.type
_entity.pdbx_description
1 polymer ?
#
loop_
_entity_poly.entity_id
_entity_poly.type
_entity_poly.pdbx_seq_one_letter_code
_entity_poly.pdbx_strand_id
1 'polypeptide(L)'
;MPYVRQTSHIDRVRDLIAGRIVNPGADTARLASSYRRSLDDYRLDPASTTGPRILTGAELRAIQQSEEGFLRSTGQCLPRLHAMVREAGYCVILANARGVTIDYVVDTDQRKDFKKAGLYPGSCWSEEEEGTCGIASVLLDQEAITVHKSDHFRAAFTGLTCSAAPIFSPHGDLIGVLDASALNSPDARDSQRLVKQLVRQGASLIEDGFFLKSYSHCCILLAHRNRHFVEVQPEMLLAIDEHGDIVAANGCARDVIAGLDSLPRPVGEVLEVRAERLFDARAGHNLLSLRLAGGSTWLHVRVRAPLRPAKARARAMREAPVAQDVVAYTAPELAERTRIVHAMNAAKWRPLQAAAMLGVSRATLYRRLKQLHIVAPHRQ
;
A
#
# COMPACT_ATOMS: atom_id res chain seq x y z
N MET A 1 -32.63 4.47 -21.33
CA MET A 1 -32.66 3.86 -20.00
C MET A 1 -34.10 3.51 -19.66
N PRO A 2 -34.45 2.26 -19.29
CA PRO A 2 -35.78 1.99 -18.76
C PRO A 2 -35.86 2.61 -17.36
N TYR A 3 -36.66 3.67 -17.27
CA TYR A 3 -36.97 4.41 -16.05
C TYR A 3 -37.77 3.51 -15.11
N VAL A 4 -37.23 3.16 -13.94
CA VAL A 4 -38.07 2.72 -12.83
C VAL A 4 -38.94 3.92 -12.48
N ARG A 5 -40.27 3.77 -12.56
CA ARG A 5 -41.17 4.86 -12.17
C ARG A 5 -40.82 5.29 -10.74
N GLN A 6 -40.53 6.57 -10.52
CA GLN A 6 -40.11 7.11 -9.21
C GLN A 6 -40.99 6.61 -8.06
N THR A 7 -42.30 6.48 -8.28
CA THR A 7 -43.26 5.93 -7.31
C THR A 7 -42.93 4.49 -6.89
N SER A 8 -42.57 3.63 -7.83
CA SER A 8 -42.20 2.23 -7.57
C SER A 8 -40.90 2.10 -6.77
N HIS A 9 -39.97 3.05 -6.89
CA HIS A 9 -38.72 3.04 -6.13
C HIS A 9 -38.97 3.45 -4.67
N ILE A 10 -39.77 4.50 -4.44
CA ILE A 10 -40.15 4.95 -3.10
C ILE A 10 -40.87 3.82 -2.34
N ASP A 11 -41.80 3.13 -3.00
CA ASP A 11 -42.54 2.02 -2.38
C ASP A 11 -41.59 0.88 -1.97
N ARG A 12 -40.62 0.54 -2.83
CA ARG A 12 -39.56 -0.43 -2.50
C ARG A 12 -38.75 -0.02 -1.28
N VAL A 13 -38.33 1.26 -1.18
CA VAL A 13 -37.60 1.78 -0.02
C VAL A 13 -38.42 1.59 1.27
N ARG A 14 -39.71 1.97 1.23
CA ARG A 14 -40.63 1.80 2.37
C ARG A 14 -40.83 0.33 2.73
N ASP A 15 -41.00 -0.53 1.74
CA ASP A 15 -41.21 -1.96 1.93
C ASP A 15 -39.97 -2.64 2.53
N LEU A 16 -38.77 -2.24 2.12
CA LEU A 16 -37.52 -2.74 2.70
C LEU A 16 -37.37 -2.32 4.16
N ILE A 17 -37.63 -1.04 4.48
CA ILE A 17 -37.59 -0.53 5.87
C ILE A 17 -38.59 -1.27 6.77
N ALA A 18 -39.77 -1.59 6.23
CA ALA A 18 -40.82 -2.31 6.93
C ALA A 18 -40.62 -3.83 6.99
N GLY A 19 -39.53 -4.36 6.42
CA GLY A 19 -39.24 -5.80 6.38
C GLY A 19 -40.18 -6.61 5.48
N ARG A 20 -40.92 -5.96 4.58
CA ARG A 20 -41.83 -6.62 3.62
C ARG A 20 -41.09 -7.23 2.43
N ILE A 21 -39.85 -6.82 2.19
CA ILE A 21 -38.97 -7.39 1.17
C ILE A 21 -37.82 -8.13 1.86
N VAL A 22 -37.64 -9.40 1.49
CA VAL A 22 -36.47 -10.19 1.84
C VAL A 22 -35.74 -10.54 0.56
N ASN A 23 -34.50 -10.06 0.38
CA ASN A 23 -33.66 -10.45 -0.75
C ASN A 23 -32.75 -11.61 -0.32
N PRO A 24 -32.96 -12.84 -0.85
CA PRO A 24 -32.12 -13.98 -0.52
C PRO A 24 -30.67 -13.72 -0.97
N GLY A 25 -29.72 -13.72 -0.02
CA GLY A 25 -28.28 -13.54 -0.29
C GLY A 25 -27.82 -12.10 -0.49
N ALA A 26 -28.64 -11.10 -0.19
CA ALA A 26 -28.24 -9.70 -0.10
C ALA A 26 -28.06 -9.29 1.37
N ASP A 27 -27.26 -8.25 1.59
CA ASP A 27 -27.08 -7.51 2.84
C ASP A 27 -28.38 -6.75 3.24
N THR A 28 -29.54 -7.40 3.16
CA THR A 28 -30.89 -6.80 3.28
C THR A 28 -31.06 -6.02 4.58
N ALA A 29 -30.57 -6.57 5.70
CA ALA A 29 -30.65 -5.91 6.99
C ALA A 29 -29.79 -4.63 7.03
N ARG A 30 -28.59 -4.66 6.44
CA ARG A 30 -27.68 -3.50 6.35
C ARG A 30 -28.30 -2.42 5.46
N LEU A 31 -28.84 -2.80 4.29
CA LEU A 31 -29.56 -1.89 3.39
C LEU A 31 -30.79 -1.27 4.06
N ALA A 32 -31.62 -2.06 4.75
CA ALA A 32 -32.80 -1.54 5.45
C ALA A 32 -32.41 -0.56 6.58
N SER A 33 -31.33 -0.86 7.30
CA SER A 33 -30.77 0.03 8.33
C SER A 33 -30.29 1.35 7.74
N SER A 34 -29.55 1.30 6.63
CA SER A 34 -29.08 2.46 5.87
C SER A 34 -30.23 3.30 5.29
N TYR A 35 -31.28 2.65 4.76
CA TYR A 35 -32.48 3.33 4.26
C TYR A 35 -33.19 4.11 5.36
N ARG A 36 -33.27 3.52 6.56
CA ARG A 36 -33.89 4.17 7.71
C ARG A 36 -33.12 5.43 8.12
N ARG A 37 -31.79 5.34 8.29
CA ARG A 37 -30.95 6.51 8.60
C ARG A 37 -31.04 7.60 7.52
N SER A 38 -31.00 7.19 6.24
CA SER A 38 -31.14 8.11 5.10
C SER A 38 -32.45 8.91 5.15
N LEU A 39 -33.56 8.27 5.54
CA LEU A 39 -34.88 8.91 5.62
C LEU A 39 -35.11 9.69 6.92
N ASP A 40 -34.75 9.10 8.06
CA ASP A 40 -35.13 9.59 9.38
C ASP A 40 -34.11 10.60 9.93
N ASP A 41 -32.82 10.34 9.74
CA ASP A 41 -31.73 11.14 10.30
C ASP A 41 -31.29 12.22 9.31
N TYR A 42 -31.03 11.84 8.05
CA TYR A 42 -30.53 12.75 7.01
C TYR A 42 -31.61 13.43 6.17
N ARG A 43 -32.87 12.99 6.32
CA ARG A 43 -34.04 13.57 5.61
C ARG A 43 -33.87 13.60 4.09
N LEU A 44 -33.18 12.61 3.53
CA LEU A 44 -32.96 12.49 2.10
C LEU A 44 -34.24 12.05 1.39
N ASP A 45 -34.47 12.60 0.20
CA ASP A 45 -35.57 12.20 -0.67
C ASP A 45 -35.15 11.02 -1.58
N PRO A 46 -35.72 9.81 -1.41
CA PRO A 46 -35.42 8.67 -2.26
C PRO A 46 -35.84 8.88 -3.73
N ALA A 47 -36.77 9.79 -4.02
CA ALA A 47 -37.17 10.11 -5.39
C ALA A 47 -36.20 11.05 -6.11
N SER A 48 -35.24 11.63 -5.37
CA SER A 48 -34.31 12.62 -5.90
C SER A 48 -33.45 12.05 -7.03
N THR A 49 -33.38 12.79 -8.13
CA THR A 49 -32.57 12.48 -9.32
C THR A 49 -31.35 13.39 -9.48
N THR A 50 -31.08 14.25 -8.49
CA THR A 50 -29.90 15.13 -8.51
C THR A 50 -28.64 14.28 -8.34
N GLY A 51 -27.58 14.58 -9.10
CA GLY A 51 -26.28 13.92 -8.92
C GLY A 51 -25.61 14.28 -7.59
N PRO A 52 -24.45 13.68 -7.29
CA PRO A 52 -23.76 13.92 -6.03
C PRO A 52 -23.12 15.29 -5.99
N ARG A 53 -22.84 15.78 -4.77
CA ARG A 53 -22.02 16.99 -4.61
C ARG A 53 -20.59 16.72 -5.07
N ILE A 54 -20.02 17.71 -5.76
CA ILE A 54 -18.67 17.63 -6.32
C ILE A 54 -17.83 18.75 -5.70
N LEU A 55 -16.68 18.38 -5.14
CA LEU A 55 -15.70 19.34 -4.66
C LEU A 55 -15.13 20.21 -5.78
N THR A 56 -14.76 21.42 -5.41
CA THR A 56 -13.94 22.27 -6.28
C THR A 56 -12.55 21.65 -6.49
N GLY A 57 -11.89 22.04 -7.58
CA GLY A 57 -10.53 21.56 -7.85
C GLY A 57 -9.51 21.93 -6.76
N ALA A 58 -9.73 23.03 -6.02
CA ALA A 58 -8.85 23.44 -4.93
C ALA A 58 -9.02 22.53 -3.70
N GLU A 59 -10.26 22.24 -3.31
CA GLU A 59 -10.58 21.32 -2.21
C GLU A 59 -10.07 19.91 -2.51
N LEU A 60 -10.32 19.40 -3.72
CA LEU A 60 -9.83 18.08 -4.12
C LEU A 60 -8.30 17.99 -4.06
N ARG A 61 -7.58 19.00 -4.56
CA ARG A 61 -6.11 19.03 -4.50
C ARG A 61 -5.60 19.06 -3.06
N ALA A 62 -6.23 19.83 -2.17
CA ALA A 62 -5.86 19.87 -0.76
C ALA A 62 -6.00 18.48 -0.11
N ILE A 63 -7.09 17.78 -0.40
CA ILE A 63 -7.31 16.40 0.07
C ILE A 63 -6.25 15.46 -0.49
N GLN A 64 -6.05 15.44 -1.81
CA GLN A 64 -5.05 14.58 -2.46
C GLN A 64 -3.63 14.82 -1.95
N GLN A 65 -3.28 16.07 -1.62
CA GLN A 65 -1.99 16.40 -1.00
C GLN A 65 -1.88 15.86 0.42
N SER A 66 -2.92 16.02 1.24
CA SER A 66 -2.93 15.48 2.60
C SER A 66 -2.87 13.94 2.64
N GLU A 67 -3.36 13.28 1.59
CA GLU A 67 -3.44 11.82 1.48
C GLU A 67 -2.42 11.24 0.48
N GLU A 68 -1.38 12.00 0.13
CA GLU A 68 -0.38 11.61 -0.88
C GLU A 68 0.31 10.28 -0.52
N GLY A 69 0.54 10.04 0.77
CA GLY A 69 1.10 8.80 1.29
C GLY A 69 0.28 7.57 0.89
N PHE A 70 -1.05 7.68 1.03
CA PHE A 70 -2.03 6.64 0.69
C PHE A 70 -2.18 6.48 -0.82
N LEU A 71 -2.37 7.58 -1.56
CA LEU A 71 -2.46 7.56 -3.02
C LEU A 71 -1.24 6.93 -3.68
N ARG A 72 -0.03 7.26 -3.21
CA ARG A 72 1.19 6.64 -3.75
C ARG A 72 1.29 5.14 -3.47
N SER A 73 0.58 4.63 -2.46
CA SER A 73 0.57 3.20 -2.10
C SER A 73 -0.42 2.39 -2.91
N THR A 74 -1.41 3.02 -3.54
CA THR A 74 -2.37 2.33 -4.42
C THR A 74 -1.71 1.87 -5.73
N GLY A 75 -0.61 2.53 -6.14
CA GLY A 75 0.32 2.06 -7.15
C GLY A 75 -0.37 1.70 -8.48
N GLN A 76 -0.21 0.44 -8.90
CA GLN A 76 -0.85 -0.11 -10.11
C GLN A 76 -2.12 -0.92 -9.80
N CYS A 77 -2.60 -0.91 -8.55
CA CYS A 77 -3.75 -1.73 -8.15
C CYS A 77 -5.03 -1.28 -8.85
N LEU A 78 -5.31 0.02 -8.93
CA LEU A 78 -6.48 0.55 -9.62
C LEU A 78 -6.48 0.18 -11.13
N PRO A 79 -5.41 0.47 -11.91
CA PRO A 79 -5.35 0.06 -13.31
C PRO A 79 -5.46 -1.47 -13.52
N ARG A 80 -4.86 -2.27 -12.65
CA ARG A 80 -4.93 -3.74 -12.73
C ARG A 80 -6.34 -4.25 -12.47
N LEU A 81 -7.00 -3.76 -11.42
CA LEU A 81 -8.38 -4.12 -11.13
C LEU A 81 -9.28 -3.69 -12.29
N HIS A 82 -9.12 -2.47 -12.79
CA HIS A 82 -9.87 -1.98 -13.94
C HIS A 82 -9.68 -2.89 -15.17
N ALA A 83 -8.45 -3.32 -15.47
CA ALA A 83 -8.19 -4.23 -16.58
C ALA A 83 -8.96 -5.56 -16.48
N MET A 84 -9.26 -6.02 -15.25
CA MET A 84 -10.04 -7.25 -15.02
C MET A 84 -11.55 -7.04 -15.19
N VAL A 85 -12.06 -5.82 -14.98
CA VAL A 85 -13.51 -5.54 -14.96
C VAL A 85 -14.01 -4.65 -16.10
N ARG A 86 -13.11 -4.06 -16.90
CA ARG A 86 -13.45 -3.10 -17.96
C ARG A 86 -14.33 -3.68 -19.07
N GLU A 87 -14.16 -4.94 -19.44
CA GLU A 87 -14.98 -5.62 -20.45
C GLU A 87 -16.44 -5.76 -20.00
N ALA A 88 -16.68 -5.73 -18.69
CA ALA A 88 -18.02 -5.71 -18.10
C ALA A 88 -18.55 -4.27 -17.87
N GLY A 89 -17.84 -3.24 -18.36
CA GLY A 89 -18.26 -1.84 -18.30
C GLY A 89 -18.08 -1.16 -16.94
N TYR A 90 -17.19 -1.68 -16.08
CA TYR A 90 -16.92 -1.10 -14.76
C TYR A 90 -15.79 -0.06 -14.81
N CYS A 91 -16.00 1.06 -14.12
CA CYS A 91 -14.91 1.91 -13.63
C CYS A 91 -14.43 1.41 -12.26
N VAL A 92 -13.25 1.86 -11.85
CA VAL A 92 -12.71 1.66 -10.50
C VAL A 92 -12.52 3.02 -9.84
N ILE A 93 -13.00 3.15 -8.61
CA ILE A 93 -13.02 4.38 -7.82
C ILE A 93 -12.29 4.12 -6.50
N LEU A 94 -11.45 5.07 -6.11
CA LEU A 94 -10.86 5.13 -4.77
C LEU A 94 -11.44 6.33 -4.04
N ALA A 95 -12.13 6.07 -2.93
CA ALA A 95 -12.62 7.09 -2.03
C ALA A 95 -11.82 7.09 -0.72
N ASN A 96 -11.67 8.25 -0.10
CA ASN A 96 -11.06 8.34 1.23
C ASN A 96 -12.06 7.99 2.35
N ALA A 97 -11.60 8.00 3.59
CA ALA A 97 -12.41 7.72 4.78
C ALA A 97 -13.59 8.69 5.02
N ARG A 98 -13.71 9.77 4.23
CA ARG A 98 -14.86 10.70 4.25
C ARG A 98 -15.82 10.48 3.07
N GLY A 99 -15.57 9.49 2.22
CA GLY A 99 -16.39 9.21 1.04
C GLY A 99 -16.12 10.12 -0.15
N VAL A 100 -15.02 10.88 -0.15
CA VAL A 100 -14.63 11.70 -1.31
C VAL A 100 -13.84 10.84 -2.28
N THR A 101 -14.25 10.81 -3.55
CA THR A 101 -13.46 10.18 -4.62
C THR A 101 -12.16 10.95 -4.84
N ILE A 102 -11.03 10.32 -4.53
CA ILE A 102 -9.69 10.91 -4.64
C ILE A 102 -8.90 10.42 -5.86
N ASP A 103 -9.24 9.24 -6.39
CA ASP A 103 -8.66 8.70 -7.63
C ASP A 103 -9.67 7.78 -8.33
N TYR A 104 -9.50 7.57 -9.63
CA TYR A 104 -10.36 6.69 -10.42
C TYR A 104 -9.71 6.23 -11.73
N VAL A 105 -10.15 5.09 -12.25
CA VAL A 105 -9.75 4.55 -13.55
C VAL A 105 -10.99 4.15 -14.34
N VAL A 106 -11.07 4.62 -15.57
CA VAL A 106 -12.15 4.31 -16.52
C VAL A 106 -11.62 4.43 -17.95
N ASP A 107 -12.22 3.69 -18.88
CA ASP A 107 -11.94 3.83 -20.31
C ASP A 107 -12.29 5.24 -20.83
N THR A 108 -11.45 5.74 -21.74
CA THR A 108 -11.47 7.15 -22.16
C THR A 108 -12.75 7.53 -22.91
N ASP A 109 -13.31 6.62 -23.68
CA ASP A 109 -14.58 6.76 -24.38
C ASP A 109 -15.78 6.81 -23.42
N GLN A 110 -15.71 6.12 -22.28
CA GLN A 110 -16.77 6.08 -21.26
C GLN A 110 -16.70 7.25 -20.24
N ARG A 111 -15.58 7.97 -20.15
CA ARG A 111 -15.37 9.08 -19.18
C ARG A 111 -16.53 10.08 -19.12
N LYS A 112 -17.11 10.43 -20.27
CA LYS A 112 -18.20 11.42 -20.34
C LYS A 112 -19.47 10.91 -19.63
N ASP A 113 -19.79 9.63 -19.78
CA ASP A 113 -21.02 9.07 -19.22
C ASP A 113 -20.87 8.81 -17.73
N PHE A 114 -19.71 8.32 -17.29
CA PHE A 114 -19.40 8.22 -15.85
C PHE A 114 -19.40 9.60 -15.19
N LYS A 115 -18.87 10.64 -15.85
CA LYS A 115 -18.92 12.01 -15.34
C LYS A 115 -20.35 12.52 -15.18
N LYS A 116 -21.25 12.24 -16.13
CA LYS A 116 -22.68 12.59 -16.02
C LYS A 116 -23.36 11.89 -14.84
N ALA A 117 -22.97 10.65 -14.55
CA ALA A 117 -23.46 9.90 -13.39
C ALA A 117 -22.81 10.33 -12.06
N GLY A 118 -21.89 11.30 -12.07
CA GLY A 118 -21.18 11.75 -10.88
C GLY A 118 -20.02 10.85 -10.46
N LEU A 119 -19.60 9.86 -11.25
CA LEU A 119 -18.53 8.92 -10.92
C LEU A 119 -17.17 9.44 -11.41
N TYR A 120 -16.61 10.43 -10.71
CA TYR A 120 -15.31 11.03 -11.03
C TYR A 120 -14.66 11.70 -9.79
N PRO A 121 -13.38 12.14 -9.87
CA PRO A 121 -12.70 12.74 -8.73
C PRO A 121 -13.39 13.99 -8.18
N GLY A 122 -13.49 14.06 -6.85
CA GLY A 122 -14.17 15.12 -6.12
C GLY A 122 -15.62 14.81 -5.74
N SER A 123 -16.22 13.73 -6.24
CA SER A 123 -17.57 13.32 -5.85
C SER A 123 -17.63 12.87 -4.39
N CYS A 124 -18.67 13.30 -3.68
CA CYS A 124 -18.90 12.97 -2.27
C CYS A 124 -19.98 11.89 -2.16
N TRP A 125 -19.68 10.81 -1.44
CA TRP A 125 -20.52 9.61 -1.34
C TRP A 125 -20.79 9.20 0.10
N SER A 126 -20.84 10.15 1.03
CA SER A 126 -21.25 9.89 2.41
C SER A 126 -22.73 9.50 2.45
N GLU A 127 -23.14 8.76 3.49
CA GLU A 127 -24.56 8.42 3.67
C GLU A 127 -25.43 9.67 3.90
N GLU A 128 -24.88 10.68 4.55
CA GLU A 128 -25.55 11.96 4.78
C GLU A 128 -25.92 12.69 3.48
N GLU A 129 -25.12 12.54 2.43
CA GLU A 129 -25.33 13.23 1.16
C GLU A 129 -26.10 12.38 0.14
N GLU A 130 -25.75 11.10 0.02
CA GLU A 130 -26.23 10.24 -1.06
C GLU A 130 -27.15 9.11 -0.59
N GLY A 131 -27.30 8.95 0.73
CA GLY A 131 -27.96 7.80 1.34
C GLY A 131 -27.20 6.51 1.05
N THR A 132 -27.94 5.42 0.96
CA THR A 132 -27.35 4.10 0.66
C THR A 132 -26.74 4.05 -0.73
N CYS A 133 -25.42 3.95 -0.76
CA CYS A 133 -24.61 3.61 -1.92
C CYS A 133 -23.46 2.68 -1.49
N GLY A 134 -22.70 2.14 -2.45
CA GLY A 134 -21.59 1.22 -2.17
C GLY A 134 -20.57 1.81 -1.18
N ILE A 135 -20.08 3.02 -1.48
CA ILE A 135 -19.07 3.71 -0.66
C ILE A 135 -19.62 4.04 0.73
N ALA A 136 -20.80 4.67 0.82
CA ALA A 136 -21.44 5.02 2.09
C ALA A 136 -21.61 3.81 3.01
N SER A 137 -22.09 2.69 2.47
CA SER A 137 -22.34 1.47 3.24
C SER A 137 -21.03 0.88 3.81
N VAL A 138 -19.95 0.89 3.02
CA VAL A 138 -18.64 0.42 3.49
C VAL A 138 -18.07 1.34 4.57
N LEU A 139 -18.22 2.66 4.45
CA LEU A 139 -17.73 3.61 5.45
C LEU A 139 -18.34 3.36 6.85
N LEU A 140 -19.59 2.92 6.88
CA LEU A 140 -20.33 2.68 8.12
C LEU A 140 -20.11 1.27 8.66
N ASP A 141 -20.28 0.27 7.80
CA ASP A 141 -20.28 -1.12 8.22
C ASP A 141 -18.87 -1.72 8.27
N GLN A 142 -17.89 -1.07 7.64
CA GLN A 142 -16.52 -1.55 7.49
C GLN A 142 -16.44 -2.96 6.85
N GLU A 143 -17.43 -3.27 6.00
CA GLU A 143 -17.58 -4.56 5.34
C GLU A 143 -17.93 -4.41 3.87
N ALA A 144 -17.31 -5.24 3.03
CA ALA A 144 -17.55 -5.22 1.60
C ALA A 144 -19.00 -5.57 1.23
N ILE A 145 -19.60 -4.77 0.35
CA ILE A 145 -21.01 -4.89 -0.05
C ILE A 145 -21.16 -4.73 -1.57
N THR A 146 -22.26 -5.27 -2.09
CA THR A 146 -22.76 -4.92 -3.43
C THR A 146 -24.05 -4.13 -3.27
N VAL A 147 -24.10 -2.93 -3.83
CA VAL A 147 -25.32 -2.12 -3.94
C VAL A 147 -25.74 -2.13 -5.40
N HIS A 148 -26.81 -2.85 -5.71
CA HIS A 148 -27.24 -3.11 -7.08
C HIS A 148 -28.57 -2.42 -7.38
N LYS A 149 -28.57 -1.51 -8.35
CA LYS A 149 -29.75 -0.85 -8.88
C LYS A 149 -30.60 -0.21 -7.79
N SER A 150 -31.81 -0.73 -7.58
CA SER A 150 -32.79 -0.25 -6.60
C SER A 150 -32.44 -0.58 -5.14
N ASP A 151 -31.24 -1.11 -4.89
CA ASP A 151 -30.59 -1.09 -3.57
C ASP A 151 -29.98 0.28 -3.25
N HIS A 152 -29.80 1.16 -4.24
CA HIS A 152 -29.42 2.55 -4.00
C HIS A 152 -30.61 3.31 -3.41
N PHE A 153 -30.37 4.16 -2.42
CA PHE A 153 -31.43 4.93 -1.79
C PHE A 153 -32.03 5.97 -2.76
N ARG A 154 -31.19 6.75 -3.46
CA ARG A 154 -31.64 7.80 -4.37
C ARG A 154 -31.92 7.27 -5.78
N ALA A 155 -33.05 7.68 -6.36
CA ALA A 155 -33.46 7.36 -7.73
C ALA A 155 -32.40 7.74 -8.79
N ALA A 156 -31.57 8.75 -8.52
CA ALA A 156 -30.44 9.15 -9.36
C ALA A 156 -29.51 7.97 -9.73
N PHE A 157 -29.38 6.98 -8.84
CA PHE A 157 -28.37 5.93 -8.94
C PHE A 157 -28.95 4.53 -9.17
N THR A 158 -30.26 4.40 -9.39
CA THR A 158 -30.89 3.07 -9.54
C THR A 158 -30.52 2.35 -10.84
N GLY A 159 -29.83 3.02 -11.77
CA GLY A 159 -29.20 2.38 -12.93
C GLY A 159 -27.83 1.76 -12.62
N LEU A 160 -27.18 2.17 -11.52
CA LEU A 160 -25.83 1.77 -11.19
C LEU A 160 -25.79 0.42 -10.48
N THR A 161 -24.67 -0.27 -10.64
CA THR A 161 -24.26 -1.33 -9.72
C THR A 161 -22.88 -1.00 -9.19
N CYS A 162 -22.73 -1.12 -7.87
CA CYS A 162 -21.50 -0.81 -7.15
C CYS A 162 -21.09 -2.05 -6.34
N SER A 163 -19.81 -2.39 -6.35
CA SER A 163 -19.22 -3.35 -5.43
C SER A 163 -18.04 -2.68 -4.76
N ALA A 164 -18.12 -2.55 -3.43
CA ALA A 164 -17.17 -1.78 -2.65
C ALA A 164 -16.54 -2.64 -1.55
N ALA A 165 -15.30 -2.32 -1.17
CA ALA A 165 -14.59 -2.94 -0.06
C ALA A 165 -13.80 -1.89 0.75
N PRO A 166 -13.72 -2.07 2.08
CA PRO A 166 -12.95 -1.17 2.94
C PRO A 166 -11.46 -1.33 2.67
N ILE A 167 -10.70 -0.27 2.94
CA ILE A 167 -9.24 -0.27 2.98
C ILE A 167 -8.83 0.22 4.36
N PHE A 168 -8.08 -0.61 5.10
CA PHE A 168 -7.62 -0.32 6.45
C PHE A 168 -6.15 0.09 6.53
N SER A 169 -5.85 0.90 7.54
CA SER A 169 -4.49 1.19 7.97
C SER A 169 -3.88 -0.04 8.65
N PRO A 170 -2.54 -0.10 8.81
CA PRO A 170 -1.88 -1.13 9.59
C PRO A 170 -2.31 -1.18 11.07
N HIS A 171 -3.00 -0.14 11.56
CA HIS A 171 -3.54 -0.07 12.91
C HIS A 171 -5.01 -0.51 13.00
N GLY A 172 -5.65 -0.79 11.86
CA GLY A 172 -7.06 -1.18 11.78
C GLY A 172 -8.02 -0.02 11.50
N ASP A 173 -7.54 1.20 11.32
CA ASP A 173 -8.40 2.35 11.00
C ASP A 173 -8.86 2.28 9.55
N LEU A 174 -10.14 2.57 9.27
CA LEU A 174 -10.61 2.72 7.90
C LEU A 174 -10.00 3.98 7.26
N ILE A 175 -9.21 3.82 6.20
CA ILE A 175 -8.53 4.92 5.50
C ILE A 175 -9.11 5.21 4.11
N GLY A 176 -9.89 4.29 3.57
CA GLY A 176 -10.56 4.50 2.29
C GLY A 176 -11.47 3.36 1.90
N VAL A 177 -12.05 3.49 0.71
CA VAL A 177 -12.94 2.51 0.09
C VAL A 177 -12.52 2.32 -1.36
N LEU A 178 -12.32 1.07 -1.76
CA LEU A 178 -12.20 0.70 -3.16
C LEU A 178 -13.58 0.32 -3.68
N ASP A 179 -14.00 0.90 -4.80
CA ASP A 179 -15.29 0.62 -5.42
C ASP A 179 -15.12 0.31 -6.91
N ALA A 180 -15.88 -0.66 -7.41
CA ALA A 180 -16.07 -0.88 -8.83
C ALA A 180 -17.53 -0.63 -9.19
N SER A 181 -17.75 0.34 -10.09
CA SER A 181 -19.07 0.81 -10.47
C SER A 181 -19.31 0.67 -11.98
N ALA A 182 -20.49 0.17 -12.37
CA ALA A 182 -20.92 0.13 -13.77
C ALA A 182 -22.25 0.87 -13.96
N LEU A 183 -22.36 1.61 -15.07
CA LEU A 183 -23.57 2.38 -15.42
C LEU A 183 -24.72 1.49 -15.91
N ASN A 184 -24.39 0.32 -16.44
CA ASN A 184 -25.33 -0.65 -16.96
C ASN A 184 -24.90 -2.04 -16.51
N SER A 185 -25.82 -2.79 -15.91
CA SER A 185 -25.59 -4.18 -15.57
C SER A 185 -26.85 -5.01 -15.78
N PRO A 186 -26.73 -6.34 -16.02
CA PRO A 186 -27.88 -7.26 -15.99
C PRO A 186 -28.65 -7.18 -14.67
N ASP A 187 -29.91 -7.61 -14.65
CA ASP A 187 -30.70 -7.74 -13.41
C ASP A 187 -30.23 -8.91 -12.53
N ALA A 188 -29.66 -9.94 -13.15
CA ALA A 188 -29.05 -11.05 -12.43
C ALA A 188 -27.81 -10.59 -11.65
N ARG A 189 -27.66 -11.06 -10.41
CA ARG A 189 -26.62 -10.64 -9.45
C ARG A 189 -25.33 -11.47 -9.50
N ASP A 190 -25.24 -12.48 -10.36
CA ASP A 190 -24.18 -13.47 -10.30
C ASP A 190 -22.79 -12.88 -10.61
N SER A 191 -22.70 -11.98 -11.59
CA SER A 191 -21.44 -11.33 -11.93
C SER A 191 -20.95 -10.37 -10.85
N GLN A 192 -21.86 -9.73 -10.12
CA GLN A 192 -21.51 -8.79 -9.04
C GLN A 192 -20.83 -9.51 -7.86
N ARG A 193 -21.15 -10.79 -7.61
CA ARG A 193 -20.46 -11.58 -6.58
C ARG A 193 -18.97 -11.73 -6.90
N LEU A 194 -18.64 -12.03 -8.16
CA LEU A 194 -17.26 -12.11 -8.62
C LEU A 194 -16.56 -10.75 -8.55
N VAL A 195 -17.22 -9.69 -9.03
CA VAL A 195 -16.67 -8.32 -8.95
C VAL A 195 -16.39 -7.92 -7.51
N LYS A 196 -17.31 -8.20 -6.57
CA LYS A 196 -17.08 -7.95 -5.13
C LYS A 196 -15.84 -8.66 -4.60
N GLN A 197 -15.59 -9.91 -5.00
CA GLN A 197 -14.36 -10.62 -4.60
C GLN A 197 -13.10 -9.96 -5.19
N LEU A 198 -13.15 -9.53 -6.45
CA LEU A 198 -12.03 -8.81 -7.07
C LEU A 198 -11.74 -7.48 -6.38
N VAL A 199 -12.78 -6.73 -6.01
CA VAL A 199 -12.64 -5.47 -5.27
C VAL A 199 -12.07 -5.72 -3.87
N ARG A 200 -12.53 -6.75 -3.15
CA ARG A 200 -11.94 -7.14 -1.85
C ARG A 200 -10.46 -7.47 -1.97
N GLN A 201 -10.08 -8.27 -2.96
CA GLN A 201 -8.68 -8.62 -3.22
C GLN A 201 -7.85 -7.37 -3.58
N GLY A 202 -8.41 -6.48 -4.40
CA GLY A 202 -7.78 -5.21 -4.75
C GLY A 202 -7.54 -4.32 -3.52
N ALA A 203 -8.51 -4.26 -2.60
CA ALA A 203 -8.38 -3.51 -1.35
C ALA A 203 -7.25 -4.08 -0.47
N SER A 204 -7.23 -5.40 -0.24
CA SER A 204 -6.15 -6.04 0.54
C SER A 204 -4.76 -5.82 -0.08
N LEU A 205 -4.63 -5.80 -1.42
CA LEU A 205 -3.37 -5.47 -2.08
C LEU A 205 -2.92 -4.02 -1.82
N ILE A 206 -3.88 -3.08 -1.74
CA ILE A 206 -3.59 -1.68 -1.38
C ILE A 206 -3.15 -1.60 0.08
N GLU A 207 -3.83 -2.31 0.99
CA GLU A 207 -3.48 -2.37 2.42
C GLU A 207 -2.07 -2.90 2.62
N ASP A 208 -1.72 -4.04 2.01
CA ASP A 208 -0.39 -4.65 2.11
C ASP A 208 0.68 -3.73 1.52
N GLY A 209 0.40 -3.09 0.38
CA GLY A 209 1.29 -2.10 -0.23
C GLY A 209 1.53 -0.88 0.69
N PHE A 210 0.46 -0.38 1.31
CA PHE A 210 0.51 0.71 2.26
C PHE A 210 1.25 0.31 3.55
N PHE A 211 1.04 -0.91 4.05
CA PHE A 211 1.75 -1.49 5.19
C PHE A 211 3.27 -1.55 4.94
N LEU A 212 3.70 -2.18 3.85
CA LEU A 212 5.11 -2.37 3.52
C LEU A 212 5.86 -1.05 3.32
N LYS A 213 5.17 -0.02 2.85
CA LYS A 213 5.74 1.32 2.69
C LYS A 213 5.81 2.06 4.04
N SER A 214 4.73 2.06 4.81
CA SER A 214 4.63 2.76 6.10
C SER A 214 5.64 2.21 7.10
N TYR A 215 5.83 0.90 7.12
CA TYR A 215 6.76 0.19 7.99
C TYR A 215 8.07 -0.21 7.31
N SER A 216 8.45 0.50 6.24
CA SER A 216 9.69 0.22 5.51
C SER A 216 10.96 0.32 6.36
N HIS A 217 10.91 1.04 7.50
CA HIS A 217 11.98 1.18 8.47
C HIS A 217 12.02 0.05 9.52
N CYS A 218 11.01 -0.80 9.56
CA CYS A 218 10.91 -1.96 10.43
C CYS A 218 11.37 -3.24 9.71
N CYS A 219 11.65 -4.26 10.50
CA CYS A 219 11.82 -5.62 10.02
C CYS A 219 10.44 -6.21 9.73
N ILE A 220 10.17 -6.64 8.48
CA ILE A 220 8.85 -7.18 8.12
C ILE A 220 8.90 -8.70 8.09
N LEU A 221 7.99 -9.37 8.82
CA LEU A 221 7.71 -10.78 8.62
C LEU A 221 6.63 -10.94 7.58
N LEU A 222 6.98 -11.63 6.49
CA LEU A 222 6.06 -12.13 5.48
C LEU A 222 5.69 -13.55 5.90
N ALA A 223 4.43 -13.77 6.29
CA ALA A 223 3.99 -15.04 6.89
C ALA A 223 2.86 -15.68 6.09
N HIS A 224 2.82 -17.01 6.08
CA HIS A 224 1.75 -17.81 5.50
C HIS A 224 1.66 -19.16 6.23
N ARG A 225 0.46 -19.73 6.34
CA ARG A 225 0.25 -21.06 6.99
C ARG A 225 0.84 -22.21 6.17
N ASN A 226 0.87 -22.05 4.85
CA ASN A 226 1.50 -22.97 3.92
C ASN A 226 2.84 -22.40 3.41
N ARG A 227 3.92 -23.15 3.62
CA ARG A 227 5.30 -22.77 3.26
C ARG A 227 5.50 -22.38 1.79
N HIS A 228 4.71 -22.93 0.87
CA HIS A 228 4.90 -22.73 -0.56
C HIS A 228 4.43 -21.35 -1.05
N PHE A 229 3.57 -20.67 -0.28
CA PHE A 229 3.00 -19.38 -0.68
C PHE A 229 3.67 -18.17 -0.03
N VAL A 230 4.52 -18.37 0.98
CA VAL A 230 5.20 -17.26 1.71
C VAL A 230 5.91 -16.29 0.77
N GLU A 231 6.52 -16.80 -0.31
CA GLU A 231 7.27 -15.95 -1.24
C GLU A 231 6.41 -15.31 -2.32
N VAL A 232 5.33 -15.99 -2.73
CA VAL A 232 4.50 -15.63 -3.88
C VAL A 232 3.34 -14.73 -3.46
N GLN A 233 2.68 -15.08 -2.36
CA GLN A 233 1.52 -14.40 -1.82
C GLN A 233 1.49 -14.61 -0.30
N PRO A 234 2.27 -13.82 0.46
CA PRO A 234 2.15 -13.84 1.92
C PRO A 234 0.73 -13.43 2.32
N GLU A 235 0.19 -14.07 3.35
CA GLU A 235 -1.15 -13.83 3.86
C GLU A 235 -1.11 -12.79 4.99
N MET A 236 -0.05 -12.86 5.80
CA MET A 236 0.09 -12.12 7.04
C MET A 236 1.37 -11.29 7.02
N LEU A 237 1.25 -10.03 7.40
CA LEU A 237 2.37 -9.09 7.53
C LEU A 237 2.49 -8.63 8.98
N LEU A 238 3.70 -8.71 9.54
CA LEU A 238 4.03 -8.17 10.86
C LEU A 238 5.23 -7.25 10.77
N ALA A 239 5.16 -6.07 11.37
CA ALA A 239 6.27 -5.12 11.44
C ALA A 239 6.89 -5.20 12.84
N ILE A 240 8.19 -5.46 12.89
CA ILE A 240 8.97 -5.58 14.12
C ILE A 240 9.99 -4.44 14.15
N ASP A 241 10.01 -3.70 15.25
CA ASP A 241 10.97 -2.62 15.46
C ASP A 241 12.37 -3.14 15.83
N GLU A 242 13.26 -2.23 16.26
CA GLU A 242 14.63 -2.56 16.66
C GLU A 242 14.74 -3.19 18.05
N HIS A 243 13.70 -3.05 18.88
CA HIS A 243 13.62 -3.64 20.22
C HIS A 243 13.05 -5.06 20.21
N GLY A 244 12.47 -5.49 19.08
CA GLY A 244 11.86 -6.81 18.94
C GLY A 244 10.36 -6.82 19.22
N ASP A 245 9.74 -5.64 19.26
CA ASP A 245 8.30 -5.51 19.44
C ASP A 245 7.59 -5.49 18.08
N ILE A 246 6.51 -6.25 17.97
CA ILE A 246 5.54 -6.14 16.89
C ILE A 246 4.81 -4.81 17.08
N VAL A 247 5.00 -3.88 16.15
CA VAL A 247 4.41 -2.54 16.18
C VAL A 247 3.21 -2.39 15.23
N ALA A 248 3.08 -3.28 14.23
CA ALA A 248 1.91 -3.32 13.35
C ALA A 248 1.68 -4.71 12.74
N ALA A 249 0.43 -4.96 12.35
CA ALA A 249 0.00 -6.19 11.71
C ALA A 249 -1.09 -5.90 10.65
N ASN A 250 -1.08 -6.59 9.51
CA ASN A 250 -2.19 -6.48 8.54
C ASN A 250 -3.46 -7.18 9.07
N GLY A 251 -4.61 -6.94 8.41
CA GLY A 251 -5.90 -7.45 8.87
C GLY A 251 -5.93 -8.97 9.07
N CYS A 252 -5.43 -9.73 8.09
CA CYS A 252 -5.37 -11.18 8.23
C CYS A 252 -4.53 -11.64 9.42
N ALA A 253 -3.38 -10.99 9.69
CA ALA A 253 -2.59 -11.33 10.86
C ALA A 253 -3.38 -11.12 12.16
N ARG A 254 -4.13 -10.01 12.28
CA ARG A 254 -4.98 -9.72 13.44
C ARG A 254 -6.10 -10.74 13.63
N ASP A 255 -6.74 -11.16 12.54
CA ASP A 255 -7.82 -12.15 12.58
C ASP A 255 -7.34 -13.55 13.01
N VAL A 256 -6.08 -13.89 12.69
CA VAL A 256 -5.56 -15.25 12.82
C VAL A 256 -4.69 -15.43 14.07
N ILE A 257 -4.00 -14.37 14.50
CA ILE A 257 -3.01 -14.42 15.56
C ILE A 257 -3.54 -13.66 16.78
N ALA A 258 -3.86 -14.41 17.82
CA ALA A 258 -4.38 -13.85 19.06
C ALA A 258 -3.40 -12.85 19.70
N GLY A 259 -3.95 -11.76 20.25
CA GLY A 259 -3.18 -10.77 20.98
C GLY A 259 -2.46 -9.75 20.11
N LEU A 260 -2.81 -9.63 18.82
CA LEU A 260 -2.40 -8.51 17.96
C LEU A 260 -3.37 -7.32 17.99
N ASP A 261 -4.49 -7.42 18.73
CA ASP A 261 -5.46 -6.33 18.88
C ASP A 261 -4.91 -5.15 19.69
N SER A 262 -3.92 -5.42 20.56
CA SER A 262 -3.21 -4.42 21.35
C SER A 262 -1.73 -4.48 21.01
N LEU A 263 -1.23 -3.48 20.28
CA LEU A 263 0.18 -3.32 19.92
C LEU A 263 0.72 -2.00 20.54
N PRO A 264 2.02 -1.89 20.84
CA PRO A 264 3.10 -2.84 20.54
C PRO A 264 3.15 -4.05 21.49
N ARG A 265 3.75 -5.17 21.04
CA ARG A 265 4.01 -6.35 21.88
C ARG A 265 5.30 -7.08 21.52
N PRO A 266 6.02 -7.68 22.50
CA PRO A 266 7.22 -8.44 22.21
C PRO A 266 6.92 -9.63 21.28
N VAL A 267 7.72 -9.79 20.22
CA VAL A 267 7.53 -10.88 19.25
C VAL A 267 7.53 -12.25 19.90
N GLY A 268 8.33 -12.43 20.98
CA GLY A 268 8.43 -13.67 21.74
C GLY A 268 7.16 -14.07 22.49
N GLU A 269 6.24 -13.13 22.74
CA GLU A 269 4.95 -13.43 23.36
C GLU A 269 3.87 -13.84 22.35
N VAL A 270 4.13 -13.64 21.06
CA VAL A 270 3.20 -13.95 19.96
C VAL A 270 3.68 -15.14 19.15
N LEU A 271 4.98 -15.20 18.89
CA LEU A 271 5.68 -16.25 18.16
C LEU A 271 6.74 -16.84 19.08
N GLU A 272 6.88 -18.17 19.10
CA GLU A 272 7.88 -18.85 19.92
C GLU A 272 9.30 -18.69 19.33
N VAL A 273 9.81 -17.46 19.38
CA VAL A 273 11.07 -17.05 18.77
C VAL A 273 11.64 -15.85 19.54
N ARG A 274 12.95 -15.83 19.71
CA ARG A 274 13.64 -14.64 20.20
C ARG A 274 13.88 -13.66 19.06
N ALA A 275 13.79 -12.36 19.30
CA ALA A 275 13.94 -11.33 18.27
C ALA A 275 15.27 -11.43 17.52
N GLU A 276 16.35 -11.79 18.20
CA GLU A 276 17.70 -11.91 17.64
C GLU A 276 17.73 -12.94 16.49
N ARG A 277 17.02 -14.06 16.65
CA ARG A 277 16.95 -15.11 15.62
C ARG A 277 16.28 -14.61 14.34
N LEU A 278 15.28 -13.73 14.46
CA LEU A 278 14.65 -13.10 13.30
C LEU A 278 15.61 -12.12 12.64
N PHE A 279 16.38 -11.39 13.45
CA PHE A 279 17.30 -10.38 12.96
C PHE A 279 18.52 -10.98 12.25
N ASP A 280 19.00 -12.12 12.72
CA ASP A 280 20.05 -12.90 12.06
C ASP A 280 19.58 -13.54 10.74
N ALA A 281 18.33 -14.04 10.73
CA ALA A 281 17.75 -14.65 9.54
C ALA A 281 17.56 -13.68 8.35
N ARG A 282 17.62 -12.36 8.59
CA ARG A 282 17.59 -11.32 7.54
C ARG A 282 18.67 -11.53 6.48
N ALA A 283 19.79 -12.15 6.82
CA ALA A 283 20.94 -12.31 5.92
C ALA A 283 20.83 -13.52 4.97
N GLY A 284 19.92 -14.47 5.23
CA GLY A 284 20.05 -15.84 4.70
C GLY A 284 19.09 -16.28 3.60
N HIS A 285 18.14 -15.46 3.12
CA HIS A 285 17.02 -15.91 2.26
C HIS A 285 16.22 -17.11 2.84
N ASN A 286 16.41 -17.45 4.12
CA ASN A 286 15.89 -18.69 4.69
C ASN A 286 14.47 -18.50 5.18
N LEU A 287 13.62 -19.46 4.83
CA LEU A 287 12.28 -19.60 5.38
C LEU A 287 12.38 -20.19 6.80
N LEU A 288 11.77 -19.51 7.78
CA LEU A 288 11.65 -20.00 9.15
C LEU A 288 10.27 -20.61 9.37
N SER A 289 10.19 -21.66 10.18
CA SER A 289 8.90 -22.18 10.67
C SER A 289 8.81 -21.85 12.15
N LEU A 290 7.80 -21.08 12.53
CA LEU A 290 7.59 -20.56 13.87
C LEU A 290 6.23 -21.02 14.38
N ARG A 291 6.16 -21.34 15.67
CA ARG A 291 4.90 -21.70 16.33
C ARG A 291 4.27 -20.45 16.95
N LEU A 292 2.95 -20.33 16.86
CA LEU A 292 2.22 -19.32 17.63
C LEU A 292 2.32 -19.64 19.13
N ALA A 293 2.54 -18.62 19.95
CA ALA A 293 2.61 -18.78 21.39
C ALA A 293 1.27 -19.33 21.95
N GLY A 294 1.35 -20.31 22.84
CA GLY A 294 0.18 -20.89 23.50
C GLY A 294 -0.69 -21.80 22.63
N GLY A 295 -0.23 -22.19 21.44
CA GLY A 295 -0.99 -23.06 20.52
C GLY A 295 -0.14 -24.08 19.76
N SER A 296 -0.79 -24.85 18.88
CA SER A 296 -0.15 -25.84 18.00
C SER A 296 0.00 -25.36 16.54
N THR A 297 -0.43 -24.13 16.24
CA THR A 297 -0.43 -23.57 14.90
C THR A 297 0.98 -23.15 14.48
N TRP A 298 1.38 -23.58 13.29
CA TRP A 298 2.65 -23.20 12.66
C TRP A 298 2.44 -22.15 11.59
N LEU A 299 3.36 -21.19 11.56
CA LEU A 299 3.51 -20.21 10.49
C LEU A 299 4.87 -20.37 9.84
N HIS A 300 4.89 -20.27 8.52
CA HIS A 300 6.11 -20.17 7.75
C HIS A 300 6.36 -18.71 7.45
N VAL A 301 7.55 -18.21 7.77
CA VAL A 301 7.86 -16.79 7.69
C VAL A 301 9.16 -16.55 6.93
N ARG A 302 9.15 -15.48 6.15
CA ARG A 302 10.35 -14.90 5.54
C ARG A 302 10.57 -13.51 6.14
N VAL A 303 11.79 -13.26 6.55
CA VAL A 303 12.16 -11.98 7.17
C VAL A 303 12.68 -11.03 6.08
N ARG A 304 12.06 -9.87 5.97
CA ARG A 304 12.53 -8.76 5.12
C ARG A 304 13.21 -7.71 5.98
N ALA A 305 14.47 -7.43 5.66
CA ALA A 305 15.24 -6.41 6.35
C ALA A 305 14.64 -5.00 6.13
N PRO A 306 14.79 -4.09 7.11
CA PRO A 306 14.44 -2.68 6.96
C PRO A 306 15.10 -2.03 5.74
N LEU A 307 14.34 -1.25 4.99
CA LEU A 307 14.87 -0.30 4.01
C LEU A 307 15.48 0.88 4.76
N ARG A 308 16.80 0.87 4.93
CA ARG A 308 17.50 2.04 5.51
C ARG A 308 17.26 3.26 4.61
N PRO A 309 16.84 4.42 5.16
CA PRO A 309 16.72 5.64 4.37
C PRO A 309 18.05 5.97 3.68
N ALA A 310 18.00 6.50 2.46
CA ALA A 310 19.20 6.81 1.67
C ALA A 310 20.24 7.67 2.43
N LYS A 311 19.81 8.52 3.38
CA LYS A 311 20.69 9.29 4.27
C LYS A 311 21.43 8.42 5.31
N ALA A 312 20.76 7.42 5.88
CA ALA A 312 21.39 6.43 6.76
C ALA A 312 22.31 5.49 5.97
N ARG A 313 21.98 5.21 4.71
CA ARG A 313 22.85 4.45 3.79
C ARG A 313 24.10 5.25 3.41
N ALA A 314 23.99 6.56 3.16
CA ALA A 314 25.14 7.44 2.92
C ALA A 314 26.02 7.64 4.17
N ARG A 315 25.42 7.66 5.37
CA ARG A 315 26.15 7.71 6.65
C ARG A 315 26.80 6.36 6.98
N ALA A 316 26.09 5.25 6.83
CA ALA A 316 26.64 3.90 6.99
C ALA A 316 27.66 3.54 5.90
N MET A 317 27.61 4.14 4.71
CA MET A 317 28.62 3.97 3.66
C MET A 317 29.82 4.90 3.86
N ARG A 318 29.68 5.96 4.67
CA ARG A 318 30.78 6.76 5.22
C ARG A 318 31.40 6.15 6.48
N GLU A 319 30.62 5.39 7.25
CA GLU A 319 31.04 4.75 8.51
C GLU A 319 31.35 3.24 8.35
N ALA A 320 31.06 2.63 7.20
CA ALA A 320 31.54 1.28 6.88
C ALA A 320 33.06 1.35 6.66
N PRO A 321 33.86 0.44 7.25
CA PRO A 321 35.25 0.33 6.88
C PRO A 321 35.28 -0.06 5.41
N VAL A 322 35.82 0.83 4.58
CA VAL A 322 36.07 0.52 3.18
C VAL A 322 37.04 -0.65 3.20
N ALA A 323 36.55 -1.85 2.90
CA ALA A 323 37.38 -2.95 2.45
C ALA A 323 37.93 -2.53 1.07
N GLN A 324 38.94 -1.66 1.10
CA GLN A 324 39.87 -1.49 0.00
C GLN A 324 40.62 -2.80 -0.10
N ASP A 325 40.76 -3.34 -1.31
CA ASP A 325 41.78 -4.34 -1.61
C ASP A 325 43.14 -3.73 -1.27
N VAL A 326 43.57 -3.92 -0.01
CA VAL A 326 44.88 -3.47 0.45
C VAL A 326 45.87 -4.46 -0.11
N VAL A 327 46.56 -4.06 -1.19
CA VAL A 327 47.89 -4.58 -1.46
C VAL A 327 48.71 -4.31 -0.19
N ALA A 328 48.96 -5.36 0.59
CA ALA A 328 49.62 -5.24 1.89
C ALA A 328 51.06 -4.77 1.68
N TYR A 329 51.30 -3.47 1.87
CA TYR A 329 52.65 -2.90 1.91
C TYR A 329 53.25 -3.13 3.29
N THR A 330 54.50 -3.58 3.33
CA THR A 330 55.28 -3.64 4.56
C THR A 330 55.53 -2.22 5.12
N ALA A 331 55.80 -2.09 6.43
CA ALA A 331 56.08 -0.78 7.05
C ALA A 331 57.16 0.07 6.34
N PRO A 332 58.27 -0.50 5.83
CA PRO A 332 59.25 0.24 5.02
C PRO A 332 58.68 0.73 3.68
N GLU A 333 57.87 -0.09 3.02
CA GLU A 333 57.24 0.25 1.73
C GLU A 333 56.21 1.37 1.88
N LEU A 334 55.48 1.41 3.00
CA LEU A 334 54.55 2.48 3.31
C LEU A 334 55.29 3.81 3.58
N ALA A 335 56.41 3.76 4.29
CA ALA A 335 57.27 4.92 4.53
C ALA A 335 57.93 5.43 3.24
N GLU A 336 58.34 4.53 2.33
CA GLU A 336 58.84 4.89 0.99
C GLU A 336 57.73 5.51 0.13
N ARG A 337 56.54 4.88 0.08
CA ARG A 337 55.37 5.37 -0.65
C ARG A 337 55.00 6.78 -0.21
N THR A 338 54.95 7.02 1.10
CA THR A 338 54.60 8.33 1.68
C THR A 338 55.59 9.41 1.25
N ARG A 339 56.90 9.13 1.31
CA ARG A 339 57.93 10.07 0.85
C ARG A 339 57.81 10.39 -0.64
N ILE A 340 57.57 9.37 -1.47
CA ILE A 340 57.42 9.56 -2.92
C ILE A 340 56.17 10.37 -3.25
N VAL A 341 55.02 10.07 -2.63
CA VAL A 341 53.78 10.83 -2.83
C VAL A 341 53.95 12.28 -2.39
N HIS A 342 54.60 12.53 -1.24
CA HIS A 342 54.86 13.89 -0.76
C HIS A 342 55.73 14.70 -1.74
N ALA A 343 56.82 14.11 -2.23
CA ALA A 343 57.68 14.74 -3.23
C ALA A 343 56.95 14.99 -4.56
N MET A 344 56.12 14.05 -5.02
CA MET A 344 55.31 14.21 -6.23
C MET A 344 54.29 15.34 -6.09
N ASN A 345 53.63 15.47 -4.94
CA ASN A 345 52.69 16.57 -4.67
C ASN A 345 53.39 17.92 -4.59
N ALA A 346 54.52 18.01 -3.88
CA ALA A 346 55.31 19.23 -3.77
C ALA A 346 55.82 19.70 -5.15
N ALA A 347 56.21 18.76 -6.01
CA ALA A 347 56.62 19.02 -7.39
C ALA A 347 55.43 19.21 -8.37
N LYS A 348 54.19 19.31 -7.88
CA LYS A 348 52.96 19.41 -8.71
C LYS A 348 52.90 18.34 -9.80
N TRP A 349 53.26 17.11 -9.45
CA TRP A 349 53.31 15.94 -10.32
C TRP A 349 54.28 16.04 -11.51
N ARG A 350 55.35 16.86 -11.41
CA ARG A 350 56.47 16.92 -12.37
C ARG A 350 57.58 15.92 -11.99
N PRO A 351 57.73 14.78 -12.69
CA PRO A 351 58.59 13.68 -12.21
C PRO A 351 60.08 14.00 -12.11
N LEU A 352 60.60 14.89 -12.97
CA LEU A 352 62.01 15.30 -12.92
C LEU A 352 62.33 16.09 -11.64
N GLN A 353 61.42 16.96 -11.20
CA GLN A 353 61.59 17.76 -9.98
C GLN A 353 61.41 16.89 -8.72
N ALA A 354 60.42 15.99 -8.73
CA ALA A 354 60.23 15.04 -7.64
C ALA A 354 61.43 14.08 -7.48
N ALA A 355 62.02 13.62 -8.59
CA ALA A 355 63.21 12.77 -8.56
C ALA A 355 64.41 13.50 -7.95
N ALA A 356 64.61 14.78 -8.30
CA ALA A 356 65.66 15.63 -7.70
C ALA A 356 65.44 15.83 -6.18
N MET A 357 64.20 16.08 -5.75
CA MET A 357 63.86 16.22 -4.32
C MET A 357 64.09 14.94 -3.50
N LEU A 358 63.95 13.77 -4.14
CA LEU A 358 64.17 12.46 -3.52
C LEU A 358 65.62 11.98 -3.64
N GLY A 359 66.49 12.71 -4.35
CA GLY A 359 67.88 12.32 -4.59
C GLY A 359 68.03 11.06 -5.46
N VAL A 360 67.04 10.74 -6.31
CA VAL A 360 67.03 9.53 -7.15
C VAL A 360 66.96 9.89 -8.64
N SER A 361 67.35 8.96 -9.51
CA SER A 361 67.18 9.14 -10.96
C SER A 361 65.71 9.05 -11.37
N ARG A 362 65.35 9.70 -12.49
CA ARG A 362 64.01 9.65 -13.08
C ARG A 362 63.54 8.21 -13.34
N ALA A 363 64.44 7.34 -13.80
CA ALA A 363 64.13 5.93 -14.07
C ALA A 363 63.81 5.14 -12.79
N THR A 364 64.49 5.44 -11.68
CA THR A 364 64.20 4.83 -10.38
C THR A 364 62.87 5.30 -9.82
N LEU A 365 62.54 6.59 -9.95
CA LEU A 365 61.24 7.12 -9.55
C LEU A 365 60.07 6.42 -10.27
N TYR A 366 60.12 6.25 -11.59
CA TYR A 366 59.05 5.57 -12.32
C TYR A 366 58.90 4.09 -11.93
N ARG A 367 60.00 3.38 -11.70
CA ARG A 367 59.94 1.99 -11.19
C ARG A 367 59.24 1.93 -9.84
N ARG A 368 59.54 2.86 -8.93
CA ARG A 368 58.89 2.94 -7.62
C ARG A 368 57.42 3.35 -7.70
N LEU A 369 57.06 4.30 -8.56
CA LEU A 369 55.65 4.67 -8.79
C LEU A 369 54.82 3.47 -9.28
N LYS A 370 55.38 2.65 -10.18
CA LYS A 370 54.73 1.42 -10.66
C LYS A 370 54.64 0.36 -9.57
N GLN A 371 55.75 0.08 -8.87
CA GLN A 371 55.81 -0.97 -7.83
C GLN A 371 54.90 -0.66 -6.64
N LEU A 372 54.87 0.60 -6.21
CA LEU A 372 54.05 1.07 -5.10
C LEU A 372 52.68 1.56 -5.56
N HIS A 373 52.24 1.28 -6.79
CA HIS A 373 50.91 1.61 -7.31
C HIS A 373 50.49 3.07 -7.04
N ILE A 374 51.41 4.01 -7.25
CA ILE A 374 51.18 5.46 -7.08
C ILE A 374 50.76 6.03 -8.43
N VAL A 375 49.50 6.46 -8.52
CA VAL A 375 48.91 7.03 -9.75
C VAL A 375 48.65 8.53 -9.55
N ALA A 376 48.82 9.31 -10.61
CA ALA A 376 48.57 10.74 -10.56
C ALA A 376 47.07 11.06 -10.44
N PRO A 377 46.67 12.12 -9.71
CA PRO A 377 45.26 12.48 -9.48
C PRO A 377 44.46 12.73 -10.76
N HIS A 378 45.12 13.09 -11.86
CA HIS A 378 44.50 13.34 -13.16
C HIS A 378 44.36 12.08 -14.03
N ARG A 379 44.74 10.90 -13.52
CA ARG A 379 44.63 9.59 -14.19
C ARG A 379 43.87 8.55 -13.35
N GLN A 380 43.21 8.97 -12.27
CA GLN A 380 42.32 8.13 -11.47
C GLN A 380 40.89 8.20 -11.97
#